data_AF-A0A7Y0R0X9-F1
#
_entry.id   AF-A0A7Y0R0X9-F1
#
_cell.length_a   1.000
_cell.length_b   1.000
_cell.length_c   1.000
_cell.angle_alpha   90.00
_cell.angle_beta   90.00
_cell.angle_gamma   90.00
#
_symmetry.space_group_name_H-M   'P 1'
#
loop_
_entity.id
_entity.type
_entity.pdbx_description
1 polymer ?
#
loop_
_entity_poly.entity_id
_entity_poly.type
_entity_poly.pdbx_seq_one_letter_code
_entity_poly.pdbx_strand_id
1 'polypeptide(L)'
;MSFELHSLWQERHDDEHKIRRDDHRSPYQRDRARILHSAAFRRLQAKTQVHGNSLEDFHRSRLTHSLEAAQLGTGIVAQLKKKQSEFKELLPSDSLIDSLCLAHDIGHPPYGHGGEVALNYMMRDHGGFEGNAQTFRIVTKLEPYTEH
;
A
#
# COMPACT_ATOMS: atom_id res chain seq x y z
N MET A 1 -0.91 -27.41 14.34
CA MET A 1 -1.63 -26.42 15.16
C MET A 1 -2.66 -25.78 14.24
N SER A 2 -3.91 -25.61 14.68
CA SER A 2 -4.90 -24.85 13.93
C SER A 2 -4.80 -23.40 14.41
N PHE A 3 -4.54 -22.47 13.49
CA PHE A 3 -4.53 -21.05 13.77
C PHE A 3 -5.90 -20.48 13.37
N GLU A 4 -6.66 -20.00 14.35
CA GLU A 4 -7.96 -19.38 14.11
C GLU A 4 -7.78 -17.86 14.06
N LEU A 5 -8.10 -17.25 12.91
CA LEU A 5 -7.98 -15.80 12.73
C LEU A 5 -9.20 -15.12 13.36
N HIS A 6 -8.99 -14.29 14.38
CA HIS A 6 -10.10 -13.54 14.98
C HIS A 6 -10.74 -12.61 13.95
N SER A 7 -12.07 -12.63 13.85
CA SER A 7 -12.87 -11.83 12.92
C SER A 7 -12.61 -10.32 12.97
N LEU A 8 -12.20 -9.79 14.13
CA LEU A 8 -11.81 -8.39 14.34
C LEU A 8 -10.74 -7.94 13.34
N TRP A 9 -9.79 -8.82 13.00
CA TRP A 9 -8.72 -8.52 12.04
C TRP A 9 -9.20 -8.41 10.59
N GLN A 10 -10.44 -8.84 10.31
CA GLN A 10 -11.07 -8.77 9.01
C GLN A 10 -12.20 -7.73 8.96
N GLU A 11 -12.49 -7.07 10.09
CA GLU A 11 -13.50 -6.02 10.17
C GLU A 11 -13.07 -4.81 9.32
N ARG A 12 -14.02 -4.23 8.58
CA ARG A 12 -13.78 -3.09 7.70
C ARG A 12 -14.49 -1.87 8.26
N HIS A 13 -13.77 -0.75 8.35
CA HIS A 13 -14.30 0.50 8.91
C HIS A 13 -15.39 1.16 8.07
N ASP A 14 -15.36 0.93 6.75
CA ASP A 14 -16.33 1.51 5.85
C ASP A 14 -16.91 0.43 4.96
N ASP A 15 -18.23 0.32 5.03
CA ASP A 15 -19.02 -0.69 4.37
C ASP A 15 -19.65 -0.07 3.11
N GLU A 16 -18.82 0.63 2.31
CA GLU A 16 -19.12 1.00 0.92
C GLU A 16 -19.25 -0.25 0.02
N HIS A 17 -19.98 -1.25 0.48
CA HIS A 17 -21.00 -1.94 -0.27
C HIS A 17 -22.05 -0.95 -0.82
N LYS A 18 -21.62 0.08 -1.58
CA LYS A 18 -22.39 0.45 -2.78
C LYS A 18 -22.29 -0.79 -3.67
N ILE A 19 -23.13 -1.79 -3.39
CA ILE A 19 -23.26 -3.05 -4.11
C ILE A 19 -23.61 -2.63 -5.52
N ARG A 20 -22.58 -2.41 -6.34
CA ARG A 20 -22.75 -2.40 -7.78
C ARG A 20 -23.31 -3.79 -8.06
N ARG A 21 -24.58 -3.85 -8.47
CA ARG A 21 -25.22 -5.11 -8.84
C ARG A 21 -24.26 -5.83 -9.79
N ASP A 22 -23.99 -7.10 -9.50
CA ASP A 22 -23.11 -7.98 -10.26
C ASP A 22 -21.58 -7.69 -10.21
N ASP A 23 -21.06 -7.02 -9.17
CA ASP A 23 -19.61 -6.96 -8.95
C ASP A 23 -19.08 -8.26 -8.32
N HIS A 24 -18.42 -9.10 -9.13
CA HIS A 24 -17.84 -10.38 -8.68
C HIS A 24 -16.48 -10.25 -7.97
N ARG A 25 -15.96 -9.02 -7.80
CA ARG A 25 -14.66 -8.80 -7.17
C ARG A 25 -14.77 -8.87 -5.64
N SER A 26 -13.81 -9.54 -5.01
CA SER A 26 -13.62 -9.49 -3.56
C SER A 26 -13.33 -8.05 -3.09
N PRO A 27 -13.58 -7.71 -1.81
CA PRO A 27 -13.23 -6.41 -1.24
C PRO A 27 -11.77 -6.00 -1.52
N TYR A 28 -10.81 -6.94 -1.38
CA TYR A 28 -9.39 -6.67 -1.62
C TYR A 28 -9.08 -6.41 -3.11
N GLN A 29 -9.79 -7.04 -4.05
CA GLN A 29 -9.66 -6.71 -5.47
C GLN A 29 -10.19 -5.31 -5.79
N ARG A 30 -11.22 -4.84 -5.08
CA ARG A 30 -11.72 -3.47 -5.19
C ARG A 30 -10.73 -2.46 -4.59
N ASP A 31 -10.15 -2.76 -3.43
CA ASP A 31 -9.11 -1.94 -2.80
C ASP A 31 -7.89 -1.78 -3.71
N ARG A 32 -7.42 -2.89 -4.28
CA ARG A 32 -6.34 -2.91 -5.26
C ARG A 32 -6.61 -1.96 -6.43
N ALA A 33 -7.81 -2.01 -7.00
CA ALA A 33 -8.20 -1.14 -8.10
C ALA A 33 -8.22 0.34 -7.67
N ARG A 34 -8.76 0.65 -6.48
CA ARG A 34 -8.76 2.01 -5.92
C ARG A 34 -7.34 2.55 -5.78
N ILE A 35 -6.41 1.74 -5.27
CA ILE A 35 -4.99 2.13 -5.14
C ILE A 35 -4.37 2.38 -6.51
N LEU A 36 -4.47 1.43 -7.45
CA LEU A 36 -3.88 1.55 -8.78
C LEU A 36 -4.40 2.77 -9.56
N HIS A 37 -5.68 3.12 -9.39
CA HIS A 37 -6.32 4.24 -10.05
C HIS A 37 -6.31 5.54 -9.22
N SER A 38 -5.67 5.54 -8.05
CA SER A 38 -5.56 6.73 -7.20
C SER A 38 -4.62 7.79 -7.77
N ALA A 39 -4.87 9.05 -7.40
CA ALA A 39 -3.96 10.14 -7.74
C ALA A 39 -2.64 10.03 -6.94
N ALA A 40 -2.69 9.54 -5.69
CA ALA A 40 -1.51 9.29 -4.89
C ALA A 40 -0.55 8.26 -5.54
N PHE A 41 -1.06 7.15 -6.06
CA PHE A 41 -0.24 6.12 -6.72
C PHE A 41 0.39 6.64 -8.02
N ARG A 42 -0.37 7.34 -8.87
CA ARG A 42 0.18 7.96 -10.09
C ARG A 42 1.33 8.94 -9.80
N ARG A 43 1.24 9.71 -8.71
CA ARG A 43 2.30 10.64 -8.30
C ARG A 43 3.62 9.97 -7.97
N LEU A 44 3.64 8.66 -7.68
CA LEU A 44 4.88 7.92 -7.43
C LEU A 44 5.80 7.88 -8.66
N GLN A 45 5.26 8.03 -9.88
CA GLN A 45 6.07 8.06 -11.11
C GLN A 45 7.09 9.20 -11.09
N ALA A 46 6.71 10.35 -10.52
CA ALA A 46 7.57 11.53 -10.43
C ALA A 46 8.43 11.57 -9.16
N LYS A 47 8.30 10.56 -8.27
CA LYS A 47 9.12 10.47 -7.05
C LYS A 47 10.29 9.53 -7.29
N THR A 48 11.49 10.08 -7.20
CA THR A 48 12.73 9.31 -7.30
C THR A 48 12.88 8.37 -6.10
N GLN A 49 13.25 7.12 -6.34
CA GLN A 49 13.91 6.30 -5.34
C GLN A 49 15.39 6.71 -5.30
N VAL A 50 16.02 6.71 -4.12
CA VAL A 50 17.40 7.19 -3.83
C VAL A 50 18.34 7.09 -5.04
N HIS A 51 18.87 8.23 -5.51
CA HIS A 51 19.90 8.26 -6.56
C HIS A 51 21.28 8.37 -5.90
N GLY A 52 22.10 7.32 -6.05
CA GLY A 52 23.54 7.47 -6.16
C GLY A 52 23.88 7.96 -7.57
N ASN A 53 24.96 8.72 -7.71
CA ASN A 53 25.46 9.27 -8.98
C ASN A 53 25.95 8.17 -9.93
N SER A 54 25.06 7.39 -10.53
CA SER A 54 25.41 6.46 -11.61
C SER A 54 24.56 6.78 -12.83
N LEU A 55 25.25 7.22 -13.87
CA LEU A 55 24.79 7.45 -15.25
C LEU A 55 24.38 6.13 -15.95
N GLU A 56 23.69 5.22 -15.25
CA GLU A 56 23.29 3.91 -15.77
C GLU A 56 21.75 3.77 -15.82
N ASP A 57 21.25 4.13 -17.01
CA ASP A 57 20.03 3.81 -17.78
C ASP A 57 18.69 3.33 -17.18
N PHE A 58 18.52 3.03 -15.89
CA PHE A 58 17.20 2.66 -15.35
C PHE A 58 16.93 3.23 -13.96
N HIS A 59 16.63 4.53 -13.91
CA HIS A 59 16.23 5.17 -12.66
C HIS A 59 14.88 4.61 -12.19
N ARG A 60 14.90 3.85 -11.09
CA ARG A 60 13.68 3.42 -10.41
C ARG A 60 12.96 4.62 -9.83
N SER A 61 11.71 4.78 -10.22
CA SER A 61 10.75 5.61 -9.48
C SER A 61 10.18 4.81 -8.31
N ARG A 62 9.56 5.50 -7.35
CA ARG A 62 8.77 4.83 -6.32
C ARG A 62 7.62 4.01 -6.89
N LEU A 63 7.14 4.37 -8.08
CA LEU A 63 6.09 3.61 -8.77
C LEU A 63 6.62 2.24 -9.19
N THR A 64 7.75 2.21 -9.92
CA THR A 64 8.37 0.95 -10.36
C THR A 64 8.78 0.10 -9.18
N HIS A 65 9.27 0.72 -8.11
CA HIS A 65 9.56 0.03 -6.86
C HIS A 65 8.35 -0.66 -6.25
N SER A 66 7.22 0.06 -6.15
CA SER A 66 5.99 -0.49 -5.57
C SER A 66 5.43 -1.62 -6.41
N LEU A 67 5.57 -1.56 -7.74
CA LEU A 67 5.18 -2.64 -8.65
C LEU A 67 6.07 -3.90 -8.45
N GLU A 68 7.39 -3.73 -8.37
CA GLU A 68 8.33 -4.82 -8.06
C GLU A 68 8.05 -5.43 -6.69
N ALA A 69 7.81 -4.60 -5.66
CA ALA A 69 7.49 -5.03 -4.32
C ALA A 69 6.20 -5.86 -4.27
N ALA A 70 5.17 -5.46 -5.03
CA ALA A 70 3.89 -6.17 -5.10
C ALA A 70 4.02 -7.55 -5.77
N GLN A 71 4.80 -7.63 -6.86
CA GLN A 71 5.14 -8.91 -7.50
C GLN A 71 5.92 -9.83 -6.55
N LEU A 72 6.90 -9.31 -5.83
CA LEU A 72 7.67 -10.08 -4.86
C LEU A 72 6.79 -10.54 -3.69
N GLY A 73 5.91 -9.67 -3.17
CA GLY A 73 5.00 -9.97 -2.07
C GLY A 73 4.06 -11.14 -2.40
N THR A 74 3.44 -11.12 -3.57
CA THR A 74 2.59 -12.24 -4.04
C THR A 74 3.39 -13.53 -4.21
N GLY A 75 4.62 -13.44 -4.76
CA GLY A 75 5.52 -14.60 -4.88
C GLY A 75 5.94 -15.20 -3.54
N ILE A 76 6.25 -14.37 -2.54
CA ILE A 76 6.57 -14.79 -1.17
C ILE A 76 5.37 -15.52 -0.56
N VAL A 77 4.18 -14.94 -0.63
CA VAL A 77 2.95 -15.56 -0.10
C VAL A 77 2.67 -16.90 -0.80
N ALA A 78 2.85 -16.99 -2.12
CA ALA A 78 2.68 -18.25 -2.85
C ALA A 78 3.68 -19.33 -2.39
N GLN A 79 4.95 -18.97 -2.13
CA GLN A 79 5.94 -19.90 -1.60
C GLN A 79 5.59 -20.36 -0.18
N LEU A 80 5.17 -19.45 0.69
CA LEU A 80 4.77 -19.77 2.06
C LEU A 80 3.55 -20.69 2.09
N LYS A 81 2.52 -20.42 1.27
CA LYS A 81 1.34 -21.30 1.14
C LYS A 81 1.71 -22.74 0.79
N LYS A 82 2.78 -22.95 -0.01
CA LYS A 82 3.26 -24.27 -0.42
C LYS A 82 4.18 -24.92 0.62
N LYS A 83 5.13 -24.17 1.17
CA LYS A 83 6.18 -24.70 2.05
C LYS A 83 5.77 -24.79 3.51
N GLN A 84 4.79 -24.00 3.93
CA GLN A 84 4.31 -23.90 5.30
C GLN A 84 2.78 -23.85 5.32
N SER A 85 2.16 -24.94 4.85
CA SER A 85 0.70 -25.04 4.70
C SER A 85 -0.05 -24.92 6.03
N GLU A 86 0.62 -25.16 7.15
CA GLU A 86 0.11 -24.96 8.51
C GLU A 86 -0.24 -23.50 8.81
N PHE A 87 0.36 -22.52 8.13
CA PHE A 87 0.06 -21.10 8.31
C PHE A 87 -0.91 -20.54 7.28
N LYS A 88 -1.49 -21.39 6.41
CA LYS A 88 -2.31 -20.94 5.27
C LYS A 88 -3.44 -19.97 5.67
N GLU A 89 -4.10 -20.21 6.80
CA GLU A 89 -5.19 -19.37 7.32
C GLU A 89 -4.72 -17.97 7.78
N LEU A 90 -3.43 -17.82 8.09
CA LEU A 90 -2.82 -16.53 8.45
C LEU A 90 -2.33 -15.75 7.23
N LEU A 91 -2.18 -16.42 6.07
CA LEU A 91 -1.60 -15.80 4.90
C LEU A 91 -2.65 -15.00 4.12
N PRO A 92 -2.31 -13.78 3.66
CA PRO A 92 -3.25 -12.94 2.94
C PRO A 92 -3.66 -13.56 1.59
N SER A 93 -4.82 -13.12 1.10
CA SER A 93 -5.16 -13.33 -0.32
C SER A 93 -4.18 -12.59 -1.21
N ASP A 94 -4.03 -13.04 -2.46
CA ASP A 94 -3.07 -12.43 -3.40
C ASP A 94 -3.42 -10.95 -3.66
N SER A 95 -4.71 -10.61 -3.70
CA SER A 95 -5.15 -9.22 -3.85
C SER A 95 -4.90 -8.35 -2.61
N LEU A 96 -4.91 -8.93 -1.40
CA LEU A 96 -4.61 -8.19 -0.18
C LEU A 96 -3.11 -7.86 -0.10
N ILE A 97 -2.23 -8.85 -0.29
CA ILE A 97 -0.78 -8.59 -0.24
C ILE A 97 -0.35 -7.63 -1.36
N ASP A 98 -0.89 -7.80 -2.57
CA ASP A 98 -0.60 -6.90 -3.69
C ASP A 98 -1.06 -5.46 -3.37
N SER A 99 -2.25 -5.28 -2.80
CA SER A 99 -2.73 -3.96 -2.37
C SER A 99 -1.83 -3.31 -1.32
N LEU A 100 -1.39 -4.06 -0.31
CA LEU A 100 -0.51 -3.55 0.75
C LEU A 100 0.84 -3.09 0.16
N CYS A 101 1.43 -3.91 -0.71
CA CYS A 101 2.68 -3.56 -1.38
C CYS A 101 2.54 -2.38 -2.34
N LEU A 102 1.42 -2.24 -3.05
CA LEU A 102 1.19 -1.08 -3.92
C LEU A 102 1.00 0.21 -3.13
N ALA A 103 0.37 0.13 -1.95
CA ALA A 103 0.06 1.30 -1.13
C ALA A 103 1.22 1.76 -0.24
N HIS A 104 2.19 0.89 0.07
CA HIS A 104 3.17 1.16 1.15
C HIS A 104 3.85 2.53 1.04
N ASP A 105 4.19 2.94 -0.19
CA ASP A 105 5.02 4.11 -0.46
C ASP A 105 4.24 5.37 -0.88
N ILE A 106 2.90 5.33 -0.95
CA ILE A 106 2.10 6.44 -1.51
C ILE A 106 2.21 7.73 -0.68
N GLY A 107 2.40 7.58 0.64
CA GLY A 107 2.57 8.68 1.59
C GLY A 107 3.93 9.37 1.56
N HIS A 108 4.91 8.79 0.87
CA HIS A 108 6.27 9.32 0.89
C HIS A 108 6.33 10.76 0.34
N PRO A 109 6.94 11.73 1.04
CA PRO A 109 7.06 13.09 0.52
C PRO A 109 8.06 13.18 -0.64
N PRO A 110 8.08 14.32 -1.37
CA PRO A 110 9.17 14.66 -2.28
C PRO A 110 10.53 14.58 -1.59
N TYR A 111 11.61 14.39 -2.35
CA TYR A 111 13.00 14.36 -1.85
C TYR A 111 13.33 13.25 -0.82
N GLY A 112 12.54 12.18 -0.75
CA GLY A 112 12.89 11.04 0.09
C GLY A 112 12.99 11.43 1.57
N HIS A 113 13.93 10.81 2.29
CA HIS A 113 14.19 11.08 3.70
C HIS A 113 14.48 12.56 3.99
N GLY A 114 15.08 13.30 3.04
CA GLY A 114 15.30 14.73 3.21
C GLY A 114 13.99 15.52 3.33
N GLY A 115 12.98 15.14 2.53
CA GLY A 115 11.64 15.70 2.64
C GLY A 115 10.93 15.30 3.93
N GLU A 116 11.10 14.05 4.37
CA GLU A 116 10.55 13.60 5.66
C GLU A 116 11.13 14.37 6.84
N VAL A 117 12.45 14.52 6.89
CA VAL A 117 13.13 15.29 7.95
C VAL A 117 12.66 16.74 7.95
N ALA A 118 12.59 17.38 6.77
CA ALA A 118 12.13 18.75 6.65
C ALA A 118 10.67 18.92 7.11
N LEU A 119 9.77 18.05 6.66
CA LEU A 119 8.37 18.08 7.06
C LEU A 119 8.20 17.78 8.56
N ASN A 120 8.91 16.79 9.08
CA ASN A 120 8.85 16.44 10.50
C ASN A 120 9.30 17.61 11.38
N TYR A 121 10.39 18.28 10.99
CA TYR A 121 10.86 19.48 11.67
C TYR A 121 9.84 20.62 11.63
N MET A 122 9.20 20.85 10.49
CA MET A 122 8.16 21.90 10.35
C MET A 122 6.88 21.56 11.10
N MET A 123 6.58 20.27 11.26
CA MET A 123 5.38 19.76 11.94
C MET A 123 5.63 19.43 13.42
N ARG A 124 6.77 19.80 14.00
CA ARG A 124 7.16 19.43 15.38
C ARG A 124 6.15 19.86 16.45
N ASP A 125 5.50 21.00 16.26
CA ASP A 125 4.47 21.53 17.17
C ASP A 125 3.06 20.96 16.85
N HIS A 126 2.97 20.04 15.88
CA HIS A 126 1.75 19.43 15.37
C HIS A 126 1.80 17.89 15.35
N GLY A 127 2.74 17.27 16.08
CA GLY A 127 2.88 15.82 16.18
C GLY A 127 3.80 15.16 15.15
N GLY A 128 4.48 15.96 14.32
CA GLY A 128 5.49 15.49 13.36
C GLY A 128 4.92 15.03 12.02
N PHE A 129 5.80 14.48 11.19
CA PHE A 129 5.47 13.90 9.88
C PHE A 129 6.19 12.56 9.72
N GLU A 130 5.49 11.55 9.21
CA GLU A 130 6.05 10.25 8.87
C GLU A 130 5.31 9.68 7.65
N GLY A 131 6.05 9.06 6.73
CA GLY A 131 5.55 8.62 5.43
C GLY A 131 4.44 7.56 5.53
N ASN A 132 4.58 6.56 6.41
CA ASN A 132 3.55 5.53 6.62
C ASN A 132 2.29 6.10 7.27
N ALA A 133 2.40 7.01 8.23
CA ALA A 133 1.27 7.73 8.80
C ALA A 133 0.55 8.56 7.74
N GLN A 134 1.29 9.18 6.82
CA GLN A 134 0.72 9.89 5.68
C GLN A 134 0.10 8.93 4.65
N THR A 135 0.64 7.73 4.44
CA THR A 135 0.00 6.65 3.67
C THR A 135 -1.36 6.31 4.27
N PHE A 136 -1.42 6.09 5.59
CA PHE A 136 -2.67 5.83 6.30
C PHE A 136 -3.67 6.98 6.11
N ARG A 137 -3.24 8.24 6.28
CA ARG A 137 -4.08 9.42 6.06
C ARG A 137 -4.61 9.52 4.63
N ILE A 138 -3.80 9.12 3.64
CA ILE A 138 -4.22 9.13 2.24
C ILE A 138 -5.36 8.13 2.01
N VAL A 139 -5.17 6.88 2.46
CA VAL A 139 -6.14 5.80 2.21
C VAL A 139 -7.43 5.93 3.02
N THR A 140 -7.40 6.61 4.19
CA THR A 140 -8.59 6.73 5.05
C THR A 140 -9.31 8.07 4.95
N LYS A 141 -8.66 9.14 4.46
CA LYS A 141 -9.25 10.50 4.53
C LYS A 141 -9.13 11.34 3.26
N LEU A 142 -8.11 11.13 2.41
CA LEU A 142 -7.82 12.08 1.32
C LEU A 142 -8.21 11.59 -0.07
N GLU A 143 -8.14 10.28 -0.34
CA GLU A 143 -8.54 9.77 -1.64
C GLU A 143 -10.08 9.79 -1.75
N PRO A 144 -10.64 10.30 -2.86
CA PRO A 144 -12.05 10.68 -3.00
C PRO A 144 -13.03 9.50 -3.13
N TYR A 145 -12.66 8.33 -2.62
CA TYR A 145 -13.52 7.15 -2.58
C TYR A 145 -14.24 7.00 -1.24
N THR A 146 -14.21 8.04 -0.41
CA THR A 146 -15.02 8.22 0.81
C THR A 146 -15.85 9.48 0.58
N GLU A 147 -17.02 9.35 -0.03
CA GLU A 147 -18.02 10.41 0.11
C GLU A 147 -18.54 10.35 1.55
N HIS A 148 -18.57 11.51 2.21
CA HIS A 148 -19.35 11.69 3.45
C HIS A 148 -20.83 11.33 3.22
#